data_AF-A0A0F9DT86-F1
#
_entry.id   AF-A0A0F9DT86-F1
#
_cell.length_a   1.000
_cell.length_b   1.000
_cell.length_c   1.000
_cell.angle_alpha   90.00
_cell.angle_beta   90.00
_cell.angle_gamma   90.00
#
_symmetry.space_group_name_H-M   'P 1'
#
loop_
_entity.id
_entity.type
_entity.pdbx_description
1 polymer ?
#
loop_
_entity_poly.entity_id
_entity_poly.type
_entity_poly.pdbx_seq_one_letter_code
_entity_poly.pdbx_strand_id
1 'polypeptide(L)'
;IDPAADFIMTMVNDCKSPADIQKFAVGFNDYKNLMNQSSLEIDTDEPEEVLTVVEGVLDKKESKEELTYFILTVRELSLKNLTSSAFFMEDYLDYQLIPSEYIACYDITKSQNERI
;
A
#
# COMPACT_ATOMS: atom_id res chain seq x y z
N ILE A 1 -16.58 11.40 -5.66
CA ILE A 1 -15.82 10.17 -5.37
C ILE A 1 -14.77 10.56 -4.35
N ASP A 2 -14.50 9.71 -3.36
CA ASP A 2 -13.45 9.97 -2.36
C ASP A 2 -12.08 10.21 -3.05
N PRO A 3 -11.28 11.22 -2.65
CA PRO A 3 -10.02 11.55 -3.33
C PRO A 3 -9.03 10.38 -3.40
N ALA A 4 -8.98 9.51 -2.38
CA ALA A 4 -8.10 8.35 -2.39
C ALA A 4 -8.62 7.27 -3.34
N ALA A 5 -9.94 7.06 -3.38
CA ALA A 5 -10.55 6.14 -4.34
C ALA A 5 -10.33 6.58 -5.79
N ASP A 6 -10.40 7.88 -6.08
CA ASP A 6 -10.13 8.43 -7.41
C ASP A 6 -8.67 8.17 -7.83
N PHE A 7 -7.72 8.47 -6.94
CA PHE A 7 -6.30 8.17 -7.16
C PHE A 7 -6.06 6.68 -7.48
N ILE A 8 -6.62 5.77 -6.69
CA ILE A 8 -6.46 4.33 -6.89
C ILE A 8 -7.00 3.93 -8.27
N MET A 9 -8.19 4.40 -8.64
CA MET A 9 -8.79 4.07 -9.93
C MET A 9 -7.99 4.60 -11.11
N THR A 10 -7.50 5.84 -11.04
CA THR A 10 -6.60 6.41 -12.06
C THR A 10 -5.32 5.58 -12.18
N MET A 11 -4.69 5.24 -11.05
CA MET A 11 -3.45 4.45 -11.05
C MET A 11 -3.66 3.04 -11.62
N VAL A 12 -4.76 2.38 -11.30
CA VAL A 12 -5.08 1.06 -11.86
C VAL A 12 -5.33 1.16 -13.38
N ASN A 13 -6.13 2.12 -13.83
CA ASN A 13 -6.48 2.25 -15.25
C ASN A 13 -5.30 2.69 -16.12
N ASP A 14 -4.45 3.58 -15.61
CA ASP A 14 -3.39 4.19 -16.42
C ASP A 14 -2.07 3.43 -16.34
N CYS A 15 -1.79 2.74 -15.23
CA CYS A 15 -0.48 2.13 -14.97
C CYS A 15 -0.45 0.59 -15.00
N LYS A 16 -1.61 -0.09 -15.02
CA LYS A 16 -1.67 -1.56 -15.00
C LYS A 16 -2.03 -2.14 -16.36
N SER A 17 -1.70 -3.40 -16.57
CA SER A 17 -2.05 -4.10 -17.81
C SER A 17 -3.57 -4.37 -17.88
N PRO A 18 -4.17 -4.56 -19.07
CA PRO A 18 -5.59 -4.91 -19.17
C PRO A 18 -5.98 -6.17 -18.39
N ALA A 19 -5.07 -7.16 -18.31
CA ALA A 19 -5.27 -8.38 -17.53
C ALA A 19 -5.32 -8.08 -16.03
N ASP A 20 -4.43 -7.22 -15.54
CA ASP A 20 -4.39 -6.78 -14.14
C ASP A 20 -5.62 -5.94 -13.77
N ILE A 21 -6.09 -5.07 -14.67
CA ILE A 21 -7.32 -4.29 -14.47
C ILE A 21 -8.52 -5.24 -14.30
N GLN A 22 -8.61 -6.27 -15.14
CA GLN A 22 -9.68 -7.26 -15.02
C GLN A 22 -9.55 -8.07 -13.72
N LYS A 23 -8.34 -8.48 -13.36
CA LYS A 23 -8.03 -9.18 -12.10
C LYS A 23 -8.44 -8.35 -10.88
N PHE A 24 -8.13 -7.06 -10.90
CA PHE A 24 -8.55 -6.10 -9.87
C PHE A 24 -10.07 -5.99 -9.76
N ALA A 25 -10.78 -5.90 -10.89
CA ALA A 25 -12.25 -5.79 -10.92
C ALA A 25 -12.94 -7.06 -10.40
N VAL A 26 -12.40 -8.24 -10.70
CA VAL A 26 -12.89 -9.52 -10.14
C VAL A 26 -12.66 -9.54 -8.63
N GLY A 27 -11.43 -9.23 -8.18
CA GLY A 27 -11.10 -9.16 -6.75
C GLY A 27 -11.96 -8.18 -5.96
N PHE A 28 -12.29 -7.02 -6.55
CA PHE A 28 -13.21 -6.06 -5.93
C PHE A 28 -14.62 -6.63 -5.75
N ASN A 29 -15.15 -7.36 -6.73
CA ASN A 29 -16.45 -8.02 -6.60
C ASN A 29 -16.42 -9.13 -5.55
N ASP A 30 -15.33 -9.88 -5.46
CA ASP A 30 -15.15 -10.90 -4.42
C ASP A 30 -15.09 -10.27 -3.03
N TYR A 31 -14.38 -9.15 -2.88
CA TYR A 31 -14.35 -8.37 -1.65
C TYR A 31 -15.74 -7.88 -1.24
N LYS A 32 -16.55 -7.36 -2.18
CA LYS A 32 -17.93 -6.95 -1.90
C LYS A 32 -18.79 -8.13 -1.44
N ASN A 33 -18.65 -9.28 -2.09
CA ASN A 33 -19.38 -10.49 -1.72
C ASN A 33 -18.97 -10.96 -0.33
N LEU A 34 -17.67 -10.91 -0.02
CA LEU A 34 -17.14 -11.20 1.29
C LEU A 34 -17.78 -10.31 2.36
N MET A 35 -17.73 -8.98 2.20
CA MET A 35 -18.28 -8.02 3.18
C MET A 35 -19.80 -8.12 3.34
N ASN A 36 -20.53 -8.56 2.31
CA ASN A 36 -21.98 -8.77 2.42
C ASN A 36 -22.34 -10.11 3.10
N GLN A 37 -21.51 -11.15 2.93
CA GLN A 37 -21.78 -12.50 3.45
C GLN A 37 -21.29 -12.69 4.87
N SER A 38 -20.23 -11.99 5.19
CA SER A 38 -19.63 -12.00 6.49
C SER A 38 -20.07 -10.70 7.16
N SER A 39 -20.82 -10.77 8.25
CA SER A 39 -21.03 -9.62 9.14
C SER A 39 -19.71 -9.27 9.85
N LEU A 40 -18.61 -9.19 9.10
CA LEU A 40 -17.28 -8.89 9.57
C LEU A 40 -17.17 -7.39 9.70
N GLU A 41 -17.26 -6.93 10.94
CA GLU A 41 -16.65 -5.68 11.32
C GLU A 41 -15.15 -5.96 11.44
N ILE A 42 -14.38 -5.52 10.45
CA ILE A 42 -12.94 -5.39 10.62
C ILE A 42 -12.76 -4.19 11.55
N ASP A 43 -12.60 -4.46 12.83
CA ASP A 43 -12.39 -3.47 13.90
C ASP A 43 -10.90 -3.37 14.30
N THR A 44 -10.01 -3.83 13.42
CA THR A 44 -8.56 -3.84 13.64
C THR A 44 -7.83 -3.17 12.48
N ASP A 45 -6.83 -2.37 12.81
CA ASP A 45 -5.95 -1.69 11.87
C ASP A 45 -4.74 -2.57 11.48
N GLU A 46 -4.58 -3.74 12.11
CA GLU A 46 -3.45 -4.63 11.89
C GLU A 46 -3.58 -5.43 10.58
N PRO A 47 -2.70 -5.23 9.59
CA PRO A 47 -2.89 -5.77 8.24
C PRO A 47 -2.82 -7.31 8.19
N GLU A 48 -2.06 -7.96 9.08
CA GLU A 48 -2.00 -9.41 9.17
C GLU A 48 -3.30 -10.01 9.71
N GLU A 49 -3.95 -9.33 10.66
CA GLU A 49 -5.25 -9.74 11.18
C GLU A 49 -6.35 -9.55 10.13
N VAL A 50 -6.32 -8.42 9.40
CA VAL A 50 -7.23 -8.18 8.27
C VAL A 50 -7.07 -9.27 7.20
N LEU A 51 -5.83 -9.59 6.83
CA LEU A 51 -5.55 -10.67 5.88
C LEU A 51 -6.03 -12.02 6.41
N THR A 52 -5.80 -12.33 7.69
CA THR A 52 -6.23 -13.61 8.29
C THR A 52 -7.77 -13.73 8.31
N VAL A 53 -8.47 -12.64 8.63
CA VAL A 53 -9.94 -12.57 8.63
C VAL A 53 -10.48 -12.75 7.22
N VAL A 54 -9.87 -12.09 6.24
CA VAL A 54 -10.21 -12.23 4.82
C VAL A 54 -9.93 -13.66 4.34
N GLU A 55 -8.74 -14.20 4.60
CA GLU A 55 -8.30 -15.53 4.19
C GLU A 55 -9.15 -16.64 4.81
N GLY A 56 -9.50 -16.54 6.09
CA GLY A 56 -10.34 -17.52 6.79
C GLY A 56 -11.77 -17.61 6.25
N VAL A 57 -12.28 -16.56 5.59
CA VAL A 57 -13.58 -16.60 4.92
C VAL A 57 -13.44 -17.09 3.48
N LEU A 58 -12.29 -16.82 2.84
CA LEU A 58 -11.97 -17.27 1.49
C LEU A 58 -11.51 -18.71 1.38
N ASP A 59 -11.05 -19.34 2.46
CA ASP A 59 -10.80 -20.79 2.51
C ASP A 59 -12.02 -21.62 2.08
N LYS A 60 -13.22 -21.01 2.02
CA LYS A 60 -14.47 -21.63 1.58
C LYS A 60 -14.79 -21.39 0.09
N LYS A 61 -14.00 -20.61 -0.67
CA LYS A 61 -14.25 -20.29 -2.09
C LYS A 61 -12.97 -20.22 -2.95
N GLU A 62 -13.09 -20.59 -4.21
CA GLU A 62 -12.01 -20.81 -5.18
C GLU A 62 -11.22 -19.54 -5.62
N SER A 63 -11.65 -18.32 -5.25
CA SER A 63 -11.09 -17.05 -5.79
C SER A 63 -10.19 -16.32 -4.79
N LYS A 64 -9.09 -16.95 -4.38
CA LYS A 64 -8.12 -16.31 -3.46
C LYS A 64 -7.19 -15.32 -4.18
N GLU A 65 -6.79 -15.62 -5.40
CA GLU A 65 -5.70 -14.89 -6.07
C GLU A 65 -6.10 -13.47 -6.46
N GLU A 66 -7.29 -13.31 -7.03
CA GLU A 66 -7.86 -12.04 -7.47
C GLU A 66 -8.16 -11.12 -6.29
N LEU A 67 -8.71 -11.67 -5.22
CA LEU A 67 -9.03 -10.92 -4.01
C LEU A 67 -7.77 -10.49 -3.27
N THR A 68 -6.79 -11.38 -3.10
CA THR A 68 -5.48 -11.01 -2.55
C THR A 68 -4.83 -9.92 -3.41
N TYR A 69 -4.91 -10.04 -4.73
CA TYR A 69 -4.41 -9.01 -5.64
C TYR A 69 -5.10 -7.66 -5.43
N PHE A 70 -6.43 -7.63 -5.31
CA PHE A 70 -7.19 -6.42 -5.04
C PHE A 70 -6.76 -5.75 -3.73
N ILE A 71 -6.72 -6.51 -2.62
CA ILE A 71 -6.38 -5.98 -1.29
C ILE A 71 -4.96 -5.42 -1.27
N LEU A 72 -3.99 -6.17 -1.79
CA LEU A 72 -2.60 -5.71 -1.84
C LEU A 72 -2.43 -4.46 -2.71
N THR A 73 -3.12 -4.41 -3.86
CA THR A 73 -3.08 -3.25 -4.76
C THR A 73 -3.69 -2.01 -4.10
N VAL A 74 -4.84 -2.14 -3.44
CA VAL A 74 -5.46 -1.04 -2.70
C VAL A 74 -4.54 -0.56 -1.57
N ARG A 75 -3.93 -1.48 -0.82
CA ARG A 75 -2.98 -1.13 0.26
C ARG A 75 -1.79 -0.36 -0.27
N GLU A 76 -1.12 -0.88 -1.30
CA GLU A 76 0.07 -0.26 -1.89
C GLU A 76 -0.24 1.16 -2.41
N LEU A 77 -1.34 1.30 -3.16
CA LEU A 77 -1.73 2.59 -3.73
C LEU A 77 -2.21 3.57 -2.66
N SER A 78 -2.85 3.10 -1.58
CA SER A 78 -3.25 3.95 -0.46
C SER A 78 -2.02 4.51 0.27
N LEU A 79 -1.02 3.67 0.54
CA LEU A 79 0.25 4.10 1.12
C LEU A 79 0.98 5.09 0.21
N LYS A 80 1.00 4.82 -1.10
CA LYS A 80 1.60 5.72 -2.08
C LYS A 80 0.90 7.08 -2.11
N ASN A 81 -0.44 7.10 -2.12
CA ASN A 81 -1.22 8.34 -2.10
C ASN A 81 -0.89 9.17 -0.85
N LEU A 82 -0.84 8.52 0.32
CA LEU A 82 -0.50 9.19 1.58
C LEU A 82 0.94 9.71 1.56
N THR A 83 1.92 8.87 1.26
CA THR A 83 3.35 9.23 1.34
C THR A 83 3.78 10.24 0.27
N SER A 84 3.05 10.34 -0.84
CA SER A 84 3.27 11.36 -1.87
C SER A 84 2.43 12.64 -1.67
N SER A 85 1.61 12.69 -0.61
CA SER A 85 0.80 13.87 -0.32
C SER A 85 1.65 15.01 0.24
N ALA A 86 1.25 16.26 -0.04
CA ALA A 86 1.92 17.44 0.50
C ALA A 86 1.97 17.41 2.03
N PHE A 87 0.86 16.98 2.68
CA PHE A 87 0.79 16.81 4.13
C PHE A 87 1.89 15.89 4.67
N PHE A 88 2.05 14.70 4.10
CA PHE A 88 3.08 13.76 4.56
C PHE A 88 4.49 14.32 4.31
N MET A 89 4.69 14.96 3.16
CA MET A 89 5.98 15.51 2.80
C MET A 89 6.37 16.71 3.68
N GLU A 90 5.44 17.59 4.04
CA GLU A 90 5.72 18.79 4.86
C GLU A 90 5.78 18.49 6.36
N ASP A 91 4.86 17.68 6.88
CA ASP A 91 4.67 17.53 8.32
C ASP A 91 5.37 16.29 8.90
N TYR A 92 5.71 15.30 8.06
CA TYR A 92 6.30 14.03 8.49
C TYR A 92 7.68 13.75 7.90
N LEU A 93 8.02 14.32 6.74
CA LEU A 93 9.34 14.14 6.15
C LEU A 93 10.29 15.22 6.69
N ASP A 94 11.35 14.81 7.39
CA ASP A 94 12.42 15.72 7.80
C ASP A 94 13.31 16.04 6.59
N TYR A 95 13.05 17.18 5.94
CA TYR A 95 13.80 17.58 4.76
C TYR A 95 15.26 17.91 5.10
N GLN A 96 16.17 17.19 4.46
CA GLN A 96 17.60 17.48 4.49
C GLN A 96 18.10 17.90 3.11
N LEU A 97 19.05 18.82 3.08
CA LEU A 97 19.71 19.24 1.85
C LEU A 97 20.56 18.10 1.29
N ILE A 98 20.54 17.92 -0.04
CA ILE A 98 21.49 17.04 -0.75
C ILE A 98 22.37 17.93 -1.65
N PRO A 99 23.72 17.89 -1.49
CA PRO A 99 24.46 17.11 -0.49
C PRO A 99 24.20 17.63 0.93
N SER A 100 24.35 16.74 1.91
CA SER A 100 24.24 17.08 3.33
C SER A 100 25.17 18.24 3.70
N GLU A 101 24.95 18.84 4.86
CA GLU A 101 25.76 19.96 5.34
C GLU A 101 27.27 19.70 5.16
N TYR A 102 27.99 20.72 4.71
CA TYR A 102 29.45 20.63 4.52
C TYR A 102 30.15 20.46 5.87
N ILE A 103 30.76 19.30 6.09
CA ILE A 103 31.54 19.01 7.29
C ILE A 103 33.00 19.39 7.04
N ALA A 104 33.42 20.56 7.56
CA ALA A 104 34.78 21.09 7.37
C ALA A 104 35.89 20.22 8.00
N CYS A 105 35.56 19.50 9.07
CA CYS A 105 36.49 18.59 9.77
C CYS A 105 35.95 17.17 9.69
N TYR A 106 36.15 16.52 8.55
CA TYR A 106 35.78 15.12 8.36
C TYR A 106 36.91 14.20 8.87
N ASP A 107 36.63 13.44 9.92
CA ASP A 107 37.61 12.52 10.50
C ASP A 107 37.74 11.26 9.63
N ILE A 108 38.78 11.24 8.81
CA ILE A 108 39.09 10.17 7.85
C ILE A 108 39.34 8.79 8.51
N THR A 109 39.48 8.73 9.84
CA THR A 109 39.68 7.47 10.56
C THR A 109 38.39 6.73 10.90
N LYS A 110 37.26 7.44 11.03
CA LYS A 110 35.93 6.83 11.28
C LYS A 110 35.29 6.22 10.04
N SER A 111 35.56 6.76 8.85
CA SER A 111 34.89 6.36 7.61
C SER A 111 35.27 4.97 7.07
N GLN A 112 36.35 4.37 7.57
CA GLN A 112 36.75 3.01 7.18
C GLN A 112 35.99 1.90 7.92
N ASN A 113 35.37 2.20 9.06
CA ASN A 113 34.59 1.23 9.84
C ASN A 113 33.09 1.19 9.48
N GLU A 114 32.59 2.16 8.70
CA GLU A 114 31.18 2.22 8.26
C GLU A 114 30.98 1.78 6.80
N ARG A 115 32.04 1.27 6.16
CA ARG A 115 32.03 0.70 4.79
C ARG A 115 32.34 -0.80 4.74
N ILE A 116 32.10 -1.53 5.84
CA ILE A 116 32.12 -3.01 5.90
C ILE A 116 30.75 -3.49 6.37
#